data_AF-A0A1X1ZVL0-F1
#
_entry.id   AF-A0A1X1ZVL0-F1
#
_cell.length_a   1.000
_cell.length_b   1.000
_cell.length_c   1.000
_cell.angle_alpha   90.00
_cell.angle_beta   90.00
_cell.angle_gamma   90.00
#
_symmetry.space_group_name_H-M   'P 1'
#
loop_
_entity.id
_entity.type
_entity.pdbx_description
1 polymer ?
#
loop_
_entity_poly.entity_id
_entity_poly.type
_entity_poly.pdbx_seq_one_letter_code
_entity_poly.pdbx_strand_id
1 'polypeptide(L)'
;MLLQRIREIAEDLRPFSGAGISFTDAFIDTSVAAINTARSDEELMNIFTTGPSDRVQDVVAGPFLEVHEVVVNLLGPILQRGLQAGELRTDKTQDELIDWIRLVYLILINQSTTETPNIREMVADFLLPSIMFSSNAPRLRKARGRGTSLTDTKGAL
;
A
#
# COMPACT_ATOMS: atom_id res chain seq x y z
N MET A 1 6.54 -22.37 9.24
CA MET A 1 5.27 -22.00 9.90
C MET A 1 4.76 -20.68 9.36
N LEU A 2 5.30 -19.51 9.75
CA LEU A 2 4.77 -18.22 9.26
C LEU A 2 4.83 -18.04 7.72
N LEU A 3 6.02 -18.08 7.13
CA LEU A 3 6.20 -17.91 5.67
C LEU A 3 5.38 -18.93 4.86
N GLN A 4 5.32 -20.17 5.34
CA GLN A 4 4.54 -21.22 4.70
C GLN A 4 3.05 -20.87 4.67
N ARG A 5 2.51 -20.40 5.81
CA ARG A 5 1.10 -19.99 5.89
C ARG A 5 0.79 -18.76 5.03
N ILE A 6 1.70 -17.78 5.01
CA ILE A 6 1.58 -16.60 4.13
C ILE A 6 1.53 -17.04 2.65
N ARG A 7 2.38 -18.00 2.26
CA ARG A 7 2.41 -18.54 0.89
C ARG A 7 1.11 -19.25 0.55
N GLU A 8 0.61 -20.13 1.42
CA GLU A 8 -0.65 -20.85 1.21
C GLU A 8 -1.83 -19.88 1.01
N ILE A 9 -1.94 -18.87 1.88
CA ILE A 9 -2.96 -17.82 1.74
C ILE A 9 -2.83 -17.10 0.39
N ALA A 10 -1.62 -16.74 -0.02
CA ALA A 10 -1.39 -16.06 -1.29
C ALA A 10 -1.67 -16.94 -2.51
N GLU A 11 -1.41 -18.25 -2.43
CA GLU A 11 -1.71 -19.21 -3.50
C GLU A 11 -3.21 -19.43 -3.67
N ASP A 12 -3.97 -19.44 -2.57
CA ASP A 12 -5.43 -19.53 -2.59
C ASP A 12 -6.09 -18.25 -3.12
N LEU A 13 -5.41 -17.10 -2.98
CA LEU A 13 -5.83 -15.85 -3.57
C LEU A 13 -5.54 -15.84 -5.07
N ARG A 14 -6.56 -16.10 -5.87
CA ARG A 14 -6.50 -15.77 -7.31
C ARG A 14 -6.56 -14.24 -7.44
N PRO A 15 -5.51 -13.58 -7.98
CA PRO A 15 -5.60 -12.16 -8.24
C PRO A 15 -6.79 -11.88 -9.18
N PHE A 16 -7.51 -10.80 -8.93
CA PHE A 16 -8.63 -10.41 -9.78
C PHE A 16 -8.06 -9.96 -11.13
N SER A 17 -8.01 -10.90 -12.07
CA SER A 17 -7.46 -10.69 -13.41
C SER A 17 -8.36 -11.36 -14.43
N GLY A 18 -9.05 -10.54 -15.23
CA GLY A 18 -9.89 -10.96 -16.32
C GLY A 18 -9.95 -9.86 -17.37
N ALA A 19 -10.26 -10.22 -18.62
CA ALA A 19 -10.47 -9.23 -19.67
C ALA A 19 -11.59 -8.27 -19.24
N GLY A 20 -11.28 -6.96 -19.19
CA GLY A 20 -12.24 -5.91 -18.82
C GLY A 20 -12.16 -5.40 -17.38
N ILE A 21 -11.35 -6.01 -16.50
CA ILE A 21 -11.13 -5.48 -15.14
C ILE A 21 -10.04 -4.41 -15.17
N SER A 22 -10.34 -3.21 -14.66
CA SER A 22 -9.38 -2.10 -14.58
C SER A 22 -8.23 -2.42 -13.61
N PHE A 23 -7.09 -1.73 -13.74
CA PHE A 23 -6.00 -1.82 -12.76
C PHE A 23 -6.50 -1.49 -11.34
N THR A 24 -7.25 -0.39 -11.23
CA THR A 24 -7.80 0.12 -9.96
C THR A 24 -8.66 -0.93 -9.26
N ASP A 25 -9.65 -1.51 -9.97
CA ASP A 25 -10.55 -2.51 -9.38
C ASP A 25 -9.79 -3.77 -8.99
N ALA A 26 -8.92 -4.27 -9.87
CA ALA A 26 -8.10 -5.44 -9.60
C ALA A 26 -7.22 -5.25 -8.36
N PHE A 27 -6.60 -4.08 -8.22
CA PHE A 27 -5.75 -3.75 -7.08
C PHE A 27 -6.57 -3.69 -5.79
N ILE A 28 -7.69 -2.97 -5.78
CA ILE A 28 -8.54 -2.83 -4.59
C ILE A 28 -9.07 -4.21 -4.16
N ASP A 29 -9.65 -4.96 -5.08
CA ASP A 29 -10.30 -6.23 -4.75
C ASP A 29 -9.28 -7.28 -4.27
N THR A 30 -8.13 -7.39 -4.92
CA THR A 30 -7.06 -8.30 -4.47
C THR A 30 -6.50 -7.88 -3.11
N SER A 31 -6.34 -6.58 -2.85
CA SER A 31 -5.87 -6.09 -1.55
C SER A 31 -6.84 -6.40 -0.43
N VAL A 32 -8.13 -6.11 -0.64
CA VAL A 32 -9.19 -6.37 0.34
C VAL A 32 -9.30 -7.85 0.63
N ALA A 33 -9.25 -8.70 -0.40
CA ALA A 33 -9.26 -10.15 -0.23
C ALA A 33 -8.04 -10.63 0.57
N ALA A 34 -6.83 -10.16 0.22
CA ALA A 34 -5.60 -10.55 0.93
C ALA A 34 -5.64 -10.18 2.41
N ILE A 35 -6.04 -8.95 2.73
CA ILE A 35 -6.13 -8.46 4.11
C ILE A 35 -7.19 -9.23 4.89
N ASN A 36 -8.39 -9.41 4.33
CA ASN A 36 -9.48 -10.10 5.01
C ASN A 36 -9.19 -11.58 5.25
N THR A 37 -8.59 -12.27 4.28
CA THR A 37 -8.19 -13.68 4.42
C THR A 37 -7.14 -13.81 5.51
N ALA A 38 -6.09 -12.97 5.50
CA ALA A 38 -5.06 -12.98 6.52
C ALA A 38 -5.63 -12.70 7.93
N ARG A 39 -6.55 -11.73 8.07
CA ARG A 39 -7.19 -11.40 9.35
C ARG A 39 -8.09 -12.51 9.90
N SER A 40 -8.66 -13.32 9.01
CA SER A 40 -9.56 -14.42 9.37
C SER A 40 -8.83 -15.74 9.57
N ASP A 41 -7.52 -15.78 9.31
CA ASP A 41 -6.70 -16.98 9.43
C ASP A 41 -6.23 -17.16 10.87
N GLU A 42 -6.85 -18.10 11.60
CA GLU A 42 -6.55 -18.33 13.02
C GLU A 42 -5.07 -18.73 13.23
N GLU A 43 -4.49 -19.52 12.34
CA GLU A 43 -3.08 -19.93 12.45
C GLU A 43 -2.16 -18.73 12.33
N LEU A 44 -2.34 -17.90 11.30
CA LEU A 44 -1.55 -16.68 11.08
C LEU A 44 -1.71 -15.70 12.24
N MET A 45 -2.94 -15.46 12.70
CA MET A 45 -3.20 -14.54 13.81
C MET A 45 -2.65 -15.06 15.15
N ASN A 46 -2.68 -16.37 15.38
CA ASN A 46 -2.02 -16.97 16.54
C ASN A 46 -0.50 -16.76 16.46
N ILE A 47 0.11 -16.94 15.29
CA ILE A 47 1.55 -16.68 15.10
C ILE A 47 1.86 -15.20 15.36
N PHE A 48 1.03 -14.26 14.92
CA PHE A 48 1.23 -12.83 15.16
C PHE A 48 1.04 -12.44 16.63
N THR A 49 0.10 -13.06 17.34
CA THR A 49 -0.23 -12.71 18.72
C THR A 49 0.72 -13.37 19.73
N THR A 50 1.20 -14.57 19.45
CA THR A 50 2.05 -15.37 20.37
C THR A 50 3.52 -15.31 20.02
N GLY A 51 3.87 -14.89 18.81
CA GLY A 51 5.23 -14.72 18.36
C GLY A 51 5.92 -13.49 18.98
N PRO A 52 7.25 -13.48 19.09
CA PRO A 52 8.00 -12.27 19.41
C PRO A 52 7.67 -11.16 18.40
N SER A 53 7.28 -9.96 18.87
CA SER A 53 6.81 -8.86 18.00
C SER A 53 7.88 -8.37 17.01
N ASP A 54 9.16 -8.43 17.41
CA ASP A 54 10.33 -8.18 16.56
C ASP A 54 10.38 -9.15 15.37
N ARG A 55 10.06 -10.43 15.59
CA ARG A 55 10.08 -11.46 14.55
C ARG A 55 9.00 -11.28 13.48
N VAL A 56 7.82 -10.76 13.84
CA VAL A 56 6.74 -10.49 12.87
C VAL A 56 7.11 -9.30 11.99
N GLN A 57 7.62 -8.23 12.61
CA GLN A 57 8.10 -7.06 11.88
C GLN A 57 9.29 -7.42 10.99
N ASP A 58 10.25 -8.20 11.48
CA ASP A 58 11.41 -8.63 10.69
C ASP A 58 10.97 -9.45 9.47
N VAL A 59 10.04 -10.40 9.63
CA VAL A 59 9.60 -11.26 8.52
C VAL A 59 8.79 -10.49 7.48
N VAL A 60 7.96 -9.53 7.89
CA VAL A 60 7.05 -8.84 6.97
C VAL A 60 7.62 -7.55 6.40
N ALA A 61 8.38 -6.80 7.22
CA ALA A 61 8.93 -5.47 6.92
C ALA A 61 10.47 -5.43 6.86
N GLY A 62 11.15 -6.51 7.28
CA GLY A 62 12.60 -6.64 7.21
C GLY A 62 13.08 -7.23 5.89
N PRO A 63 14.39 -7.55 5.79
CA PRO A 63 15.03 -7.95 4.54
C PRO A 63 14.70 -9.37 4.07
N PHE A 64 13.66 -10.00 4.63
CA PHE A 64 13.24 -11.35 4.24
C PHE A 64 12.67 -11.33 2.83
N LEU A 65 13.45 -11.86 1.90
CA LEU A 65 13.15 -11.91 0.47
C LEU A 65 11.94 -12.81 0.18
N GLU A 66 11.68 -13.82 0.99
CA GLU A 66 10.67 -14.82 0.67
C GLU A 66 9.24 -14.28 0.82
N VAL A 67 8.99 -13.40 1.81
CA VAL A 67 7.69 -12.72 1.93
C VAL A 67 7.53 -11.69 0.80
N HIS A 68 8.62 -11.02 0.42
CA HIS A 68 8.63 -10.15 -0.75
C HIS A 68 8.18 -10.90 -2.00
N GLU A 69 8.80 -12.04 -2.28
CA GLU A 69 8.50 -12.88 -3.44
C GLU A 69 7.04 -13.34 -3.48
N VAL A 70 6.46 -13.69 -2.33
CA VAL A 70 5.03 -14.04 -2.26
C VAL A 70 4.16 -12.87 -2.71
N VAL A 71 4.45 -11.66 -2.25
CA VAL A 71 3.68 -10.47 -2.61
C VAL A 71 3.96 -10.02 -4.05
N VAL A 72 5.18 -10.19 -4.54
CA VAL A 72 5.53 -10.02 -5.97
C VAL A 72 4.69 -10.95 -6.84
N ASN A 73 4.55 -12.22 -6.48
CA ASN A 73 3.76 -13.17 -7.24
C ASN A 73 2.27 -12.82 -7.24
N LEU A 74 1.74 -12.32 -6.13
CA LEU A 74 0.34 -11.92 -6.00
C LEU A 74 0.02 -10.62 -6.75
N LEU A 75 0.82 -9.56 -6.55
CA LEU A 75 0.53 -8.21 -7.01
C LEU A 75 1.28 -7.82 -8.28
N GLY A 76 2.41 -8.45 -8.59
CA GLY A 76 3.25 -8.13 -9.75
C GLY A 76 2.47 -8.06 -11.07
N PRO A 77 1.61 -9.04 -11.41
CA PRO A 77 0.78 -8.97 -12.61
C PRO A 77 -0.22 -7.81 -12.63
N ILE A 78 -0.72 -7.38 -11.47
CA ILE A 78 -1.63 -6.22 -11.35
C ILE A 78 -0.84 -4.93 -11.53
N LEU A 79 0.29 -4.79 -10.84
CA LEU A 79 1.16 -3.62 -10.93
C LEU A 79 1.73 -3.44 -12.35
N GLN A 80 2.12 -4.52 -13.01
CA GLN A 80 2.60 -4.47 -14.39
C GLN A 80 1.53 -3.90 -15.35
N ARG A 81 0.25 -4.25 -15.16
CA ARG A 81 -0.87 -3.67 -15.93
C ARG A 81 -1.01 -2.17 -15.66
N GLY A 82 -0.98 -1.76 -14.40
CA GLY A 82 -1.04 -0.34 -14.02
C GLY A 82 0.12 0.48 -14.59
N LEU A 83 1.32 -0.10 -14.65
CA LEU A 83 2.49 0.51 -15.29
C LEU A 83 2.29 0.67 -16.80
N GLN A 84 1.83 -0.39 -17.49
CA GLN A 84 1.56 -0.37 -18.93
C GLN A 84 0.45 0.62 -19.31
N ALA A 85 -0.53 0.81 -18.43
CA ALA A 85 -1.61 1.78 -18.58
C ALA A 85 -1.19 3.23 -18.25
N GLY A 86 0.01 3.44 -17.68
CA GLY A 86 0.49 4.76 -17.26
C GLY A 86 -0.21 5.32 -16.01
N GLU A 87 -0.79 4.44 -15.19
CA GLU A 87 -1.52 4.77 -13.96
C GLU A 87 -0.61 4.76 -12.73
N LEU A 88 0.39 3.88 -12.71
CA LEU A 88 1.37 3.79 -11.62
C LEU A 88 2.38 4.93 -11.64
N ARG A 89 2.87 5.25 -10.44
CA ARG A 89 4.01 6.15 -10.27
C ARG A 89 5.28 5.58 -10.90
N THR A 90 6.05 6.45 -11.54
CA THR A 90 7.29 6.07 -12.27
C THR A 90 8.57 6.53 -11.58
N ASP A 91 8.46 7.27 -10.47
CA ASP A 91 9.58 7.70 -9.64
C ASP A 91 10.04 6.64 -8.63
N LYS A 92 9.39 5.47 -8.64
CA LYS A 92 9.67 4.32 -7.77
C LYS A 92 9.70 3.03 -8.55
N THR A 93 10.59 2.13 -8.14
CA THR A 93 10.66 0.77 -8.67
C THR A 93 9.49 -0.07 -8.18
N GLN A 94 9.15 -1.14 -8.91
CA GLN A 94 8.09 -2.06 -8.48
C GLN A 94 8.39 -2.68 -7.11
N ASP A 95 9.65 -3.00 -6.81
CA ASP A 95 10.05 -3.54 -5.51
C ASP A 95 9.82 -2.53 -4.38
N GLU A 96 10.18 -1.25 -4.57
CA GLU A 96 9.88 -0.20 -3.59
C GLU A 96 8.37 -0.03 -3.34
N LEU A 97 7.53 -0.20 -4.38
CA LEU A 97 6.08 -0.16 -4.22
C LEU A 97 5.57 -1.38 -3.43
N ILE A 98 6.12 -2.56 -3.69
CA ILE A 98 5.74 -3.79 -3.00
C ILE A 98 6.14 -3.73 -1.53
N ASP A 99 7.34 -3.26 -1.22
CA ASP A 99 7.77 -3.05 0.17
C ASP A 99 6.85 -2.08 0.90
N TRP A 100 6.45 -0.99 0.25
CA TRP A 100 5.47 -0.07 0.80
C TRP A 100 4.11 -0.74 1.05
N ILE A 101 3.59 -1.50 0.09
CA ILE A 101 2.30 -2.20 0.21
C ILE A 101 2.35 -3.21 1.36
N ARG A 102 3.45 -3.96 1.51
CA ARG A 102 3.66 -4.92 2.60
C ARG A 102 3.54 -4.29 3.98
N LEU A 103 4.13 -3.11 4.16
CA LEU A 103 4.03 -2.35 5.42
C LEU A 103 2.58 -1.96 5.71
N VAL A 104 1.86 -1.47 4.71
CA VAL A 104 0.46 -1.09 4.87
C VAL A 104 -0.42 -2.30 5.17
N TYR A 105 -0.21 -3.42 4.48
CA TYR A 105 -0.94 -4.67 4.77
C TYR A 105 -0.68 -5.15 6.19
N LEU A 106 0.57 -5.13 6.66
CA LEU A 106 0.90 -5.51 8.03
C LEU A 106 0.11 -4.70 9.05
N ILE A 107 0.02 -3.38 8.86
CA ILE A 107 -0.76 -2.49 9.72
C ILE A 107 -2.25 -2.85 9.67
N LEU A 108 -2.83 -2.98 8.47
CA LEU A 108 -4.25 -3.25 8.30
C LEU A 108 -4.69 -4.64 8.80
N ILE A 109 -3.78 -5.62 8.75
CA ILE A 109 -4.02 -6.97 9.28
C ILE A 109 -4.01 -6.95 10.82
N ASN A 110 -3.09 -6.21 11.44
CA ASN A 110 -2.96 -6.18 12.91
C ASN A 110 -3.89 -5.18 13.61
N GLN A 111 -4.63 -4.35 12.88
CA GLN A 111 -5.60 -3.42 13.46
C GLN A 111 -6.80 -4.15 14.10
N SER A 112 -7.21 -3.68 15.28
CA SER A 112 -8.34 -4.25 16.01
C SER A 112 -9.64 -4.11 15.20
N THR A 113 -10.48 -5.15 15.19
CA THR A 113 -11.76 -5.19 14.46
C THR A 113 -12.76 -4.14 14.94
N THR A 114 -12.67 -3.72 16.20
CA THR A 114 -13.50 -2.67 16.82
C THR A 114 -13.20 -1.25 16.32
N GLU A 115 -12.03 -1.04 15.72
CA GLU A 115 -11.58 0.28 15.25
C GLU A 115 -11.35 0.31 13.73
N THR A 116 -11.56 -0.80 13.02
CA THR A 116 -11.18 -0.87 11.62
C THR A 116 -12.13 -0.04 10.76
N PRO A 117 -11.66 1.03 10.08
CA PRO A 117 -12.41 1.63 8.99
C PRO A 117 -12.68 0.56 7.92
N ASN A 118 -13.65 0.79 7.03
CA ASN A 118 -13.90 -0.15 5.94
C ASN A 118 -12.60 -0.38 5.14
N ILE A 119 -12.06 -1.62 5.16
CA ILE A 119 -10.75 -1.95 4.54
C ILE A 119 -10.73 -1.54 3.06
N ARG A 120 -11.88 -1.67 2.39
CA ARG A 120 -12.01 -1.22 1.00
C ARG A 120 -11.80 0.29 0.86
N GLU A 121 -12.36 1.10 1.75
CA GLU A 121 -12.15 2.55 1.77
C GLU A 121 -10.69 2.89 2.08
N MET A 122 -10.06 2.21 3.05
CA MET A 122 -8.63 2.44 3.33
C MET A 122 -7.74 2.14 2.12
N VAL A 123 -8.03 1.04 1.42
CA VAL A 123 -7.28 0.67 0.22
C VAL A 123 -7.55 1.66 -0.91
N ALA A 124 -8.82 2.01 -1.17
CA ALA A 124 -9.21 2.88 -2.27
C ALA A 124 -8.79 4.34 -2.07
N ASP A 125 -8.90 4.87 -0.86
CA ASP A 125 -8.72 6.31 -0.58
C ASP A 125 -7.28 6.65 -0.18
N PHE A 126 -6.50 5.68 0.31
CA PHE A 126 -5.13 5.92 0.79
C PHE A 126 -4.08 5.08 0.08
N LEU A 127 -4.22 3.75 0.09
CA LEU A 127 -3.18 2.87 -0.45
C LEU A 127 -3.04 3.02 -1.96
N LEU A 128 -4.14 2.93 -2.71
CA LEU A 128 -4.14 3.04 -4.16
C LEU A 128 -3.58 4.40 -4.62
N PRO A 129 -4.05 5.56 -4.12
CA PRO A 129 -3.46 6.85 -4.47
C PRO A 129 -1.97 6.97 -4.14
N SER A 130 -1.46 6.28 -3.10
CA SER A 130 -0.03 6.35 -2.72
C SER A 130 0.93 5.70 -3.73
N ILE A 131 0.42 4.75 -4.53
CA ILE A 131 1.17 4.03 -5.57
C ILE A 131 0.89 4.56 -6.99
N MET A 132 -0.07 5.47 -7.14
CA MET A 132 -0.42 6.10 -8.41
C MET A 132 0.25 7.48 -8.54
N PHE A 133 1.01 7.71 -9.61
CA PHE A 133 1.39 9.05 -10.10
C PHE A 133 1.70 8.99 -11.60
N SER A 134 0.75 9.40 -12.44
CA SER A 134 1.05 9.70 -13.85
C SER A 134 1.87 10.98 -13.96
N SER A 135 2.74 11.08 -14.98
CA SER A 135 3.75 12.14 -15.24
C SER A 135 3.22 13.59 -15.36
N ASN A 136 1.94 13.85 -15.05
CA ASN A 136 1.26 15.14 -15.10
C ASN A 136 0.95 15.74 -13.72
N ALA A 137 1.47 15.18 -12.61
CA ALA A 137 1.32 15.81 -11.31
C ALA A 137 1.89 17.26 -11.37
N PRO A 138 1.07 18.30 -11.08
CA PRO A 138 1.55 19.68 -11.12
C PRO A 138 2.70 19.79 -10.12
N ARG A 139 3.90 20.13 -10.60
CA ARG A 139 5.02 20.47 -9.71
C ARG A 139 4.49 21.53 -8.76
N LEU A 140 4.39 21.20 -7.47
CA LEU A 140 4.01 22.15 -6.43
C LEU A 140 4.79 23.44 -6.69
N ARG A 141 4.08 24.48 -7.13
CA ARG A 141 4.68 25.75 -7.51
C ARG A 141 5.36 26.27 -6.26
N LYS A 142 6.70 26.17 -6.19
CA LYS A 142 7.51 26.79 -5.12
C LYS A 142 6.93 28.17 -4.89
N ALA A 143 6.46 28.44 -3.67
CA ALA A 143 5.97 29.74 -3.25
C ALA A 143 7.13 30.74 -3.38
N ARG A 144 7.29 31.31 -4.57
CA ARG A 144 8.28 32.32 -4.87
C ARG A 144 7.69 33.65 -4.44
N GLY A 145 8.14 34.11 -3.27
CA GLY A 145 8.28 35.50 -2.88
C GLY A 145 7.05 36.40 -2.99
N ARG A 146 6.46 36.75 -1.85
CA ARG A 146 6.01 38.12 -1.65
C ARG A 146 6.79 38.70 -0.48
N GLY A 147 7.88 39.39 -0.82
CA GLY A 147 8.50 40.32 0.09
C GLY A 147 7.50 41.43 0.39
N THR A 148 7.09 41.56 1.64
CA THR A 148 6.47 42.78 2.14
C THR A 148 7.59 43.74 2.50
N SER A 149 7.97 44.58 1.53
CA SER A 149 8.70 45.81 1.83
C SER A 149 7.73 46.81 2.41
N LEU A 150 8.17 47.43 3.51
CA LEU A 150 7.56 48.59 4.14
C LEU A 150 7.29 49.70 3.11
N THR A 151 6.12 50.32 3.19
CA THR A 151 5.91 51.70 2.77
C THR A 151 4.90 52.37 3.70
N ASP A 152 5.42 53.32 4.49
CA ASP A 152 4.85 54.60 4.89
C ASP A 152 3.33 54.72 5.16
N THR A 153 3.00 54.95 6.43
CA THR A 153 1.96 55.91 6.80
C THR A 153 2.56 57.01 7.66
N LYS A 154 3.05 58.06 7.00
CA LYS A 154 3.14 59.41 7.56
C LYS A 154 1.74 60.04 7.60
N GLY A 155 1.38 60.63 8.74
CA GLY A 155 0.63 61.89 8.76
C GLY A 155 -0.59 61.96 9.68
N ALA A 156 -0.40 62.63 10.84
CA ALA A 156 -1.26 63.63 11.50
C ALA A 156 -2.73 63.24 11.81
N LEU A 157 -3.25 63.37 13.04
CA LEU A 157 -3.18 64.46 14.02
C LEU A 157 -3.33 63.91 15.45
#